data_AF-A0A8T2REL7-F1
#
_entry.id   AF-A0A8T2REL7-F1
#
_cell.length_a   1.000
_cell.length_b   1.000
_cell.length_c   1.000
_cell.angle_alpha   90.00
_cell.angle_beta   90.00
_cell.angle_gamma   90.00
#
_symmetry.space_group_name_H-M   'P 1'
#
loop_
_entity.id
_entity.type
_entity.pdbx_description
1 polymer ?
#
loop_
_entity_poly.entity_id
_entity_poly.type
_entity_poly.pdbx_seq_one_letter_code
_entity_poly.pdbx_strand_id
1 'polypeptide(L)'
;MAEACTPAGVAKYGKPLGLDAKLKVDLIVIGSVAVNPKTGARLGKGEGFAELEYGMLRHMGAIDDSTLVVTSVHDKQLVDDIPTEKLKAHDVPVDVICTPTHIIHTNTTIPKPKGIYWELLSPEKLGQILVLRQLKKQIEEQTGTKLPTGPSEKLPPTAQRKPMRQSIVYERTGNEPCIFVWNLDISTTWRDLRDHASKEGAEVVRVNIFRKGNSRPMARILFKEGTEIENLVNALDKSELRGSMIRAKVNSVPTDGKS
;
A
#
# COMPACT_ATOMS: atom_id res chain seq x y z
N MET A 1 -4.03 19.13 7.97
CA MET A 1 -3.93 18.70 6.56
C MET A 1 -2.92 17.57 6.33
N ALA A 2 -1.73 17.56 6.96
CA ALA A 2 -0.70 16.54 6.73
C ALA A 2 -1.15 15.08 6.98
N GLU A 3 -2.12 14.84 7.87
CA GLU A 3 -2.61 13.49 8.20
C GLU A 3 -3.15 12.76 6.96
N ALA A 4 -3.81 13.47 6.02
CA ALA A 4 -4.41 12.90 4.81
C ALA A 4 -3.39 12.29 3.83
N CYS A 5 -2.13 12.75 3.85
CA CYS A 5 -1.06 12.25 2.99
C CYS A 5 -0.40 10.96 3.54
N THR A 6 -0.89 10.42 4.66
CA THR A 6 -0.43 9.14 5.22
C THR A 6 -1.35 8.00 4.76
N PRO A 7 -0.88 6.74 4.73
CA PRO A 7 -1.76 5.60 4.41
C PRO A 7 -2.99 5.50 5.33
N ALA A 8 -2.85 5.86 6.61
CA ALA A 8 -3.95 5.89 7.56
C ALA A 8 -4.94 7.04 7.26
N GLY A 9 -4.42 8.20 6.87
CA GLY A 9 -5.23 9.33 6.44
C GLY A 9 -6.00 9.04 5.15
N VAL A 10 -5.35 8.48 4.13
CA VAL A 10 -6.03 8.06 2.88
C VAL A 10 -7.15 7.07 3.18
N ALA A 11 -6.93 6.10 4.07
CA ALA A 11 -7.97 5.14 4.45
C ALA A 11 -9.15 5.77 5.22
N LYS A 12 -8.89 6.83 5.99
CA LYS A 12 -9.87 7.52 6.83
C LYS A 12 -10.68 8.57 6.07
N TYR A 13 -10.02 9.32 5.21
CA TYR A 13 -10.56 10.50 4.53
C TYR A 13 -10.81 10.28 3.03
N GLY A 14 -10.15 9.29 2.42
CA GLY A 14 -10.28 8.97 1.01
C GLY A 14 -11.59 8.23 0.72
N LYS A 15 -12.12 8.47 -0.48
CA LYS A 15 -13.23 7.70 -1.04
C LYS A 15 -12.64 6.66 -2.01
N PRO A 16 -12.88 5.35 -1.81
CA PRO A 16 -12.45 4.34 -2.77
C PRO A 16 -13.07 4.61 -4.15
N LEU A 17 -12.27 4.46 -5.20
CA LEU A 17 -12.71 4.59 -6.58
C LEU A 17 -12.61 3.24 -7.28
N GLY A 18 -13.68 2.87 -8.00
CA GLY A 18 -13.69 1.73 -8.90
C GLY A 18 -13.08 2.06 -10.25
N LEU A 19 -12.87 1.03 -11.08
CA LEU A 19 -12.35 1.17 -12.45
C LEU A 19 -13.35 1.88 -13.40
N ASP A 20 -14.61 1.93 -13.01
CA ASP A 20 -15.72 2.60 -13.69
C ASP A 20 -15.94 4.06 -13.22
N ALA A 21 -15.13 4.53 -12.27
CA ALA A 21 -15.25 5.89 -11.75
C ALA A 21 -14.95 6.92 -12.85
N LYS A 22 -15.91 7.85 -13.05
CA LYS A 22 -15.73 9.00 -13.93
C LYS A 22 -14.95 10.08 -13.20
N LEU A 23 -13.67 10.24 -13.55
CA LEU A 23 -12.80 11.25 -12.98
C LEU A 23 -11.94 11.86 -14.10
N LYS A 24 -11.54 13.11 -13.93
CA LYS A 24 -10.55 13.77 -14.79
C LYS A 24 -9.36 14.13 -13.91
N VAL A 25 -8.16 13.74 -14.32
CA VAL A 25 -6.91 14.15 -13.66
C VAL A 25 -6.21 15.15 -14.56
N ASP A 26 -6.03 16.36 -14.04
CA ASP A 26 -5.32 17.44 -14.74
C ASP A 26 -3.80 17.32 -14.56
N LEU A 27 -3.37 16.71 -13.46
CA LEU A 27 -1.97 16.62 -13.06
C LEU A 27 -1.63 15.28 -12.39
N ILE A 28 -0.54 14.65 -12.87
CA ILE A 28 0.09 13.50 -12.25
C ILE A 28 1.42 13.94 -11.66
N VAL A 29 1.64 13.64 -10.38
CA VAL A 29 2.95 13.79 -9.74
C VAL A 29 3.60 12.43 -9.61
N ILE A 30 4.72 12.23 -10.30
CA ILE A 30 5.44 10.95 -10.35
C ILE A 30 6.81 11.05 -9.70
N GLY A 31 7.19 10.04 -8.94
CA GLY A 31 8.52 9.94 -8.34
C GLY A 31 9.58 9.49 -9.35
N SER A 32 10.75 10.10 -9.31
CA SER A 32 11.89 9.78 -10.19
C SER A 32 13.17 9.59 -9.38
N VAL A 33 14.01 8.65 -9.82
CA VAL A 33 15.39 8.47 -9.32
C VAL A 33 16.32 9.47 -10.00
N ALA A 34 16.16 9.66 -11.30
CA ALA A 34 16.90 10.64 -12.09
C ALA A 34 16.07 11.10 -13.30
N VAL A 35 16.35 12.30 -13.82
CA VAL A 35 15.59 12.88 -14.93
C VAL A 35 16.51 13.67 -15.85
N ASN A 36 16.29 13.58 -17.15
CA ASN A 36 16.95 14.40 -18.14
C ASN A 36 16.17 15.72 -18.33
N PRO A 37 16.77 16.88 -18.01
CA PRO A 37 16.07 18.16 -18.06
C PRO A 37 15.76 18.64 -19.49
N LYS A 38 16.46 18.12 -20.50
CA LYS A 38 16.28 18.51 -21.91
C LYS A 38 15.23 17.66 -22.61
N THR A 39 15.17 16.37 -22.30
CA THR A 39 14.29 15.43 -23.00
C THR A 39 13.04 15.06 -22.21
N GLY A 40 13.03 15.24 -20.88
CA GLY A 40 11.99 14.74 -20.00
C GLY A 40 12.00 13.21 -19.81
N ALA A 41 13.03 12.53 -20.32
CA ALA A 41 13.26 11.13 -20.01
C ALA A 41 13.54 10.97 -18.51
N ARG A 42 12.92 9.97 -17.87
CA ARG A 42 13.12 9.71 -16.44
C ARG A 42 13.52 8.27 -16.18
N LEU A 43 14.21 8.08 -15.08
CA LEU A 43 14.53 6.78 -14.52
C LEU A 43 13.73 6.60 -13.23
N GLY A 44 12.85 5.60 -13.20
CA GLY A 44 12.17 5.16 -11.99
C GLY A 44 12.98 4.13 -11.20
N LYS A 45 12.40 3.59 -10.12
CA LYS A 45 13.00 2.47 -9.36
C LYS A 45 13.06 1.15 -10.15
N GLY A 46 12.34 1.06 -11.27
CA GLY A 46 12.34 -0.11 -12.16
C GLY A 46 11.28 -1.16 -11.86
N GLU A 47 10.39 -0.95 -10.87
CA GLU A 47 9.34 -1.92 -10.53
C GLU A 47 8.13 -1.88 -11.48
N GLY A 48 7.93 -0.77 -12.21
CA GLY A 48 6.85 -0.61 -13.19
C GLY A 48 5.51 -0.14 -12.61
N PHE A 49 5.41 0.13 -11.31
CA PHE A 49 4.13 0.47 -10.66
C PHE A 49 3.58 1.82 -11.13
N ALA A 50 4.42 2.84 -11.27
CA ALA A 50 3.96 4.16 -11.69
C ALA A 50 3.47 4.16 -13.14
N GLU A 51 4.13 3.38 -14.00
CA GLU A 51 3.73 3.17 -15.40
C GLU A 51 2.40 2.40 -15.47
N LEU A 52 2.17 1.44 -14.57
CA LEU A 52 0.90 0.73 -14.45
C LEU A 52 -0.24 1.62 -13.96
N GLU A 53 0.00 2.46 -12.95
CA GLU A 53 -0.97 3.45 -12.45
C GLU A 53 -1.36 4.43 -13.57
N TYR A 54 -0.37 4.92 -14.31
CA TYR A 54 -0.60 5.75 -15.50
C TYR A 54 -1.46 5.00 -16.54
N GLY A 55 -1.08 3.77 -16.88
CA GLY A 55 -1.80 2.94 -17.85
C GLY A 55 -3.26 2.68 -17.45
N MET A 56 -3.53 2.42 -16.17
CA MET A 56 -4.89 2.26 -15.64
C MET A 56 -5.69 3.55 -15.77
N LEU A 57 -5.15 4.70 -15.36
CA LEU A 57 -5.83 5.99 -15.51
C LEU A 57 -6.10 6.32 -16.99
N ARG A 58 -5.17 5.97 -17.88
CA ARG A 58 -5.33 6.16 -19.33
C ARG A 58 -6.46 5.29 -19.87
N HIS A 59 -6.55 4.04 -19.43
CA HIS A 59 -7.63 3.14 -19.79
C HIS A 59 -8.99 3.61 -19.28
N MET A 60 -9.05 4.13 -18.04
CA MET A 60 -10.27 4.69 -17.46
C MET A 60 -10.75 5.97 -18.16
N GLY A 61 -9.99 6.50 -19.14
CA GLY A 61 -10.27 7.79 -19.78
C GLY A 61 -10.05 8.98 -18.84
N ALA A 62 -9.42 8.75 -17.68
CA ALA A 62 -9.21 9.77 -16.67
C ALA A 62 -8.09 10.76 -17.02
N ILE A 63 -7.16 10.31 -17.87
CA ILE A 63 -6.02 11.10 -18.36
C ILE A 63 -5.90 10.99 -19.87
N ASP A 64 -5.29 12.02 -20.44
CA ASP A 64 -4.91 12.03 -21.84
C ASP A 64 -3.55 12.65 -22.11
N ASP A 65 -3.18 12.81 -23.38
CA ASP A 65 -1.87 13.33 -23.76
C ASP A 65 -1.66 14.77 -23.25
N SER A 66 -2.74 15.51 -22.97
CA SER A 66 -2.71 16.86 -22.40
C SER A 66 -2.55 16.87 -20.87
N THR A 67 -2.79 15.74 -20.18
CA THR A 67 -2.59 15.65 -18.72
C THR A 67 -1.11 15.85 -18.39
N LEU A 68 -0.81 16.82 -17.52
CA LEU A 68 0.57 17.13 -17.14
C LEU A 68 1.16 16.05 -16.25
N VAL A 69 2.41 15.68 -16.53
CA VAL A 69 3.23 14.79 -15.69
C VAL A 69 4.36 15.60 -15.08
N VAL A 70 4.29 15.80 -13.77
CA VAL A 70 5.27 16.57 -12.99
C VAL A 70 6.08 15.61 -12.13
N THR A 71 7.36 15.93 -11.95
CA THR A 71 8.19 15.25 -10.95
C THR A 71 8.89 16.26 -10.04
N SER A 72 9.21 15.84 -8.83
CA SER A 72 10.05 16.61 -7.90
C SER A 72 11.30 15.82 -7.61
N VAL A 73 12.45 16.45 -7.81
CA VAL A 73 13.77 15.84 -7.63
C VAL A 73 14.76 16.87 -7.10
N HIS A 74 15.85 16.40 -6.48
CA HIS A 74 16.97 17.27 -6.13
C HIS A 74 17.78 17.63 -7.39
N ASP A 75 18.47 18.78 -7.41
CA ASP A 75 19.29 19.23 -8.55
C ASP A 75 20.33 18.20 -9.00
N LYS A 76 20.84 17.40 -8.05
CA LYS A 76 21.78 16.27 -8.28
C LYS A 76 21.20 15.08 -9.04
N GLN A 77 19.88 15.01 -9.16
CA GLN A 77 19.17 13.95 -9.89
C GLN A 77 18.85 14.39 -11.32
N LEU A 78 19.20 15.62 -11.71
CA LEU A 78 19.21 16.05 -13.10
C LEU A 78 20.45 15.47 -13.79
N VAL A 79 20.24 14.65 -14.82
CA VAL A 79 21.32 13.95 -15.52
C VAL A 79 21.11 14.02 -17.02
N ASP A 80 22.17 14.27 -17.78
CA ASP A 80 22.08 14.34 -19.24
C ASP A 80 22.11 12.94 -19.91
N ASP A 81 22.49 11.89 -19.17
CA ASP A 81 22.68 10.52 -19.69
C ASP A 81 21.48 9.61 -19.42
N ILE A 82 20.32 9.98 -19.97
CA ILE A 82 19.16 9.08 -20.08
C ILE A 82 18.80 8.97 -21.57
N PRO A 83 19.35 7.97 -22.28
CA PRO A 83 19.13 7.80 -23.72
C PRO A 83 17.66 7.47 -24.02
N THR A 84 17.03 8.31 -24.83
CA THR A 84 15.60 8.19 -25.20
C THR A 84 15.29 6.91 -25.97
N GLU A 85 16.26 6.40 -26.74
CA GLU A 85 16.16 5.18 -27.54
C GLU A 85 16.12 3.90 -26.68
N LYS A 86 16.51 3.98 -25.40
CA LYS A 86 16.39 2.86 -24.46
C LYS A 86 15.09 2.87 -23.67
N LEU A 87 14.28 3.93 -23.82
CA LEU A 87 12.96 3.99 -23.20
C LEU A 87 12.03 2.97 -23.85
N LYS A 88 11.26 2.31 -23.00
CA LYS A 88 10.23 1.38 -23.42
C LYS A 88 8.94 2.14 -23.71
N ALA A 89 8.06 1.55 -24.50
CA ALA A 89 6.77 2.16 -24.85
C ALA A 89 5.87 2.52 -23.65
N HIS A 90 6.10 1.88 -22.49
CA HIS A 90 5.37 2.15 -21.26
C HIS A 90 6.04 3.18 -20.33
N ASP A 91 7.25 3.63 -20.64
CA ASP A 91 7.94 4.62 -19.81
C ASP A 91 7.25 5.98 -19.96
N VAL A 92 6.78 6.52 -18.84
CA VAL A 92 6.07 7.82 -18.82
C VAL A 92 7.09 8.96 -18.75
N PRO A 93 7.21 9.83 -19.77
CA PRO A 93 8.07 11.01 -19.71
C PRO A 93 7.49 12.06 -18.76
N VAL A 94 8.31 13.04 -18.36
CA VAL A 94 7.87 14.16 -17.52
C VAL A 94 7.84 15.46 -18.32
N ASP A 95 6.76 16.23 -18.14
CA ASP A 95 6.56 17.53 -18.79
C ASP A 95 7.22 18.66 -18.00
N VAL A 96 7.21 18.54 -16.66
CA VAL A 96 7.77 19.56 -15.75
C VAL A 96 8.58 18.90 -14.64
N ILE A 97 9.74 19.48 -14.35
CA ILE A 97 10.64 19.06 -13.29
C ILE A 97 10.76 20.20 -12.29
N CYS A 98 10.39 19.91 -11.04
CA CYS A 98 10.57 20.84 -9.93
C CYS A 98 11.79 20.42 -9.11
N THR A 99 12.78 21.31 -9.01
CA THR A 99 13.88 21.20 -8.06
C THR A 99 13.77 22.29 -6.99
N PRO A 100 14.54 22.20 -5.90
CA PRO A 100 14.61 23.29 -4.92
C PRO A 100 15.00 24.64 -5.51
N THR A 101 15.66 24.67 -6.67
CA THR A 101 16.22 25.90 -7.26
C THR A 101 15.55 26.32 -8.59
N HIS A 102 14.94 25.40 -9.33
CA HIS A 102 14.38 25.68 -10.65
C HIS A 102 13.09 24.90 -10.91
N ILE A 103 12.26 25.45 -11.81
CA ILE A 103 11.16 24.74 -12.46
C ILE A 103 11.51 24.65 -13.94
N ILE A 104 11.61 23.43 -14.47
CA ILE A 104 12.06 23.16 -15.83
C ILE A 104 10.90 22.55 -16.61
N HIS A 105 10.51 23.20 -17.70
CA HIS A 105 9.58 22.65 -18.70
C HIS A 105 10.38 21.92 -19.77
N THR A 106 10.17 20.62 -19.89
CA THR A 106 10.99 19.76 -20.76
C THR A 106 10.61 19.88 -22.23
N ASN A 107 9.36 20.30 -22.51
CA ASN A 107 8.75 20.25 -23.85
C ASN A 107 9.02 18.91 -24.55
N THR A 108 8.92 17.82 -23.78
CA THR A 108 9.29 16.48 -24.23
C THR A 108 8.55 16.09 -25.51
N THR A 109 9.29 15.54 -26.46
CA THR A 109 8.72 14.93 -27.68
C THR A 109 8.50 13.43 -27.51
N ILE A 110 8.82 12.87 -26.33
CA ILE A 110 8.65 11.45 -26.04
C ILE A 110 7.14 11.18 -25.92
N PRO A 111 6.59 10.20 -26.65
CA PRO A 111 5.17 9.92 -26.60
C PRO A 111 4.77 9.35 -25.24
N LYS A 112 3.67 9.86 -24.68
CA LYS A 112 3.07 9.29 -23.48
C LYS A 112 2.42 7.93 -23.78
N PRO A 113 2.48 6.96 -22.84
CA PRO A 113 1.82 5.67 -22.98
C PRO A 113 0.32 5.78 -23.31
N LYS A 114 -0.19 4.88 -24.16
CA LYS A 114 -1.61 4.89 -24.57
C LYS A 114 -2.51 4.03 -23.69
N GLY A 115 -1.95 3.31 -22.73
CA GLY A 115 -2.69 2.46 -21.82
C GLY A 115 -1.79 1.38 -21.23
N ILE A 116 -2.39 0.23 -20.95
CA ILE A 116 -1.70 -0.93 -20.43
C ILE A 116 -1.26 -1.81 -21.60
N TYR A 117 0.03 -2.16 -21.63
CA TYR A 117 0.62 -3.08 -22.60
C TYR A 117 0.59 -4.51 -22.03
N TRP A 118 -0.52 -5.22 -22.23
CA TRP A 118 -0.79 -6.52 -21.63
C TRP A 118 0.23 -7.60 -22.01
N GLU A 119 0.78 -7.52 -23.21
CA GLU A 119 1.85 -8.34 -23.76
C GLU A 119 3.20 -8.15 -23.06
N LEU A 120 3.34 -7.10 -22.24
CA LEU A 120 4.53 -6.84 -21.43
C LEU A 120 4.33 -7.24 -19.96
N LEU A 121 3.11 -7.63 -19.56
CA LEU A 121 2.79 -7.98 -18.18
C LEU A 121 2.93 -9.48 -17.93
N SER A 122 3.86 -9.82 -17.04
CA SER A 122 4.10 -11.19 -16.62
C SER A 122 2.89 -11.79 -15.87
N PRO A 123 2.68 -13.12 -15.94
CA PRO A 123 1.70 -13.81 -15.10
C PRO A 123 1.89 -13.54 -13.61
N GLU A 124 3.14 -13.42 -13.16
CA GLU A 124 3.50 -13.19 -11.76
C GLU A 124 3.01 -11.80 -11.30
N LYS A 125 3.22 -10.75 -12.11
CA LYS A 125 2.79 -9.38 -11.81
C LYS A 125 1.27 -9.25 -11.84
N LEU A 126 0.61 -9.92 -12.80
CA LEU A 126 -0.86 -10.03 -12.83
C LEU A 126 -1.42 -10.76 -11.60
N GLY A 127 -0.70 -11.77 -11.10
CA GLY A 127 -1.05 -12.48 -9.87
C GLY A 127 -0.91 -11.62 -8.62
N GLN A 128 0.06 -10.71 -8.60
CA GLN A 128 0.33 -9.83 -7.47
C GLN A 128 -0.65 -8.65 -7.39
N ILE A 129 -1.03 -8.06 -8.53
CA ILE A 129 -1.81 -6.82 -8.58
C ILE A 129 -3.28 -7.14 -8.90
N LEU A 130 -4.10 -7.30 -7.86
CA LEU A 130 -5.50 -7.72 -7.98
C LEU A 130 -6.33 -6.85 -8.93
N VAL A 131 -6.11 -5.54 -8.93
CA VAL A 131 -6.84 -4.59 -9.78
C VAL A 131 -6.55 -4.81 -11.26
N LEU A 132 -5.31 -5.18 -11.63
CA LEU A 132 -4.97 -5.49 -13.03
C LEU A 132 -5.64 -6.77 -13.51
N ARG A 133 -5.79 -7.77 -12.63
CA ARG A 133 -6.53 -9.00 -12.96
C ARG A 133 -8.02 -8.72 -13.17
N GLN A 134 -8.62 -7.88 -12.32
CA GLN A 134 -10.01 -7.45 -12.49
C GLN A 134 -10.19 -6.69 -13.79
N LEU A 135 -9.30 -5.74 -14.08
CA LEU A 135 -9.34 -4.95 -15.29
C LEU A 135 -9.16 -5.81 -16.55
N LYS A 136 -8.17 -6.72 -16.56
CA LYS A 136 -7.95 -7.66 -17.67
C LYS A 136 -9.22 -8.46 -17.96
N LYS A 137 -9.80 -9.07 -16.91
CA LYS A 137 -11.03 -9.85 -17.03
C LYS A 137 -12.19 -9.02 -17.58
N GLN A 138 -12.39 -7.80 -17.08
CA GLN A 138 -13.44 -6.89 -17.55
C GLN A 138 -13.29 -6.56 -19.03
N ILE A 139 -12.06 -6.27 -19.49
CA ILE A 139 -11.81 -5.98 -20.91
C ILE A 139 -12.09 -7.22 -21.76
N GLU A 140 -11.59 -8.39 -21.36
CA GLU A 140 -11.82 -9.65 -22.09
C GLU A 140 -13.32 -10.00 -22.21
N GLU A 141 -14.09 -9.74 -21.16
CA GLU A 141 -15.55 -9.92 -21.15
C GLU A 141 -16.26 -8.92 -22.08
N GLN A 142 -15.81 -7.66 -22.11
CA GLN A 142 -16.40 -6.61 -22.94
C GLN A 142 -16.07 -6.76 -24.42
N THR A 143 -14.83 -7.13 -24.75
CA THR A 143 -14.35 -7.25 -26.14
C THR A 143 -14.53 -8.64 -26.71
N GLY A 144 -14.89 -9.63 -25.89
CA GLY A 144 -14.99 -11.04 -26.28
C GLY A 144 -13.66 -11.66 -26.72
N THR A 145 -12.53 -10.99 -26.45
CA THR A 145 -11.20 -11.35 -26.93
C THR A 145 -10.23 -11.48 -25.78
N LYS A 146 -9.47 -12.58 -25.75
CA LYS A 146 -8.47 -12.83 -24.72
C LYS A 146 -7.27 -11.90 -24.91
N LEU A 147 -6.88 -11.20 -23.86
CA LEU A 147 -5.74 -10.29 -23.89
C LEU A 147 -4.43 -11.06 -23.77
N PRO A 148 -3.37 -10.62 -24.46
CA PRO A 148 -2.07 -11.26 -24.36
C PRO A 148 -1.52 -11.18 -22.93
N THR A 149 -0.58 -12.06 -22.62
CA THR A 149 0.19 -12.05 -21.38
C THR A 149 1.65 -12.06 -21.76
N GLY A 150 2.45 -11.24 -21.10
CA GLY A 150 3.88 -11.16 -21.32
C GLY A 150 4.65 -12.37 -20.79
N PRO A 151 5.97 -12.38 -21.02
CA PRO A 151 6.84 -13.45 -20.55
C PRO A 151 6.88 -13.49 -19.02
N SER A 152 7.18 -14.68 -18.48
CA SER A 152 7.42 -14.84 -17.04
C SER A 152 8.60 -13.99 -16.60
N GLU A 153 8.48 -13.34 -15.43
CA GLU A 153 9.54 -12.54 -14.86
C GLU A 153 9.84 -12.95 -13.42
N LYS A 154 11.12 -12.89 -13.04
CA LYS A 154 11.49 -12.92 -11.63
C LYS A 154 11.23 -11.55 -11.05
N LEU A 155 10.08 -11.41 -10.39
CA LEU A 155 9.78 -10.20 -9.66
C LEU A 155 10.86 -9.96 -8.60
N PRO A 156 11.30 -8.71 -8.39
CA PRO A 156 12.04 -8.39 -7.18
C PRO A 156 11.22 -8.90 -5.99
N PRO A 157 11.84 -9.24 -4.85
CA PRO A 157 11.09 -9.46 -3.64
C PRO A 157 10.35 -8.15 -3.38
N THR A 158 9.08 -8.10 -3.81
CA THR A 158 8.17 -7.01 -3.48
C THR A 158 8.37 -6.83 -2.02
N ALA A 159 8.72 -5.62 -1.59
CA ALA A 159 9.02 -5.33 -0.19
C ALA A 159 8.04 -6.14 0.62
N GLN A 160 8.50 -7.30 1.12
CA GLN A 160 7.62 -8.15 1.85
C GLN A 160 7.39 -7.19 2.99
N ARG A 161 6.16 -6.72 3.15
CA ARG A 161 5.67 -6.64 4.50
C ARG A 161 5.82 -8.09 4.96
N LYS A 162 7.04 -8.43 5.42
CA LYS A 162 7.27 -9.49 6.35
C LYS A 162 6.10 -9.25 7.29
N PRO A 163 5.15 -10.18 7.46
CA PRO A 163 4.32 -10.08 8.64
C PRO A 163 5.33 -9.85 9.74
N MET A 164 5.30 -8.63 10.31
CA MET A 164 6.45 -8.07 11.00
C MET A 164 6.94 -9.18 11.91
N ARG A 165 8.16 -9.69 11.66
CA ARG A 165 8.62 -10.96 12.28
C ARG A 165 8.27 -10.81 13.75
N GLN A 166 7.55 -11.77 14.34
CA GLN A 166 7.03 -11.63 15.70
C GLN A 166 8.13 -11.12 16.66
N SER A 167 9.38 -11.56 16.43
CA SER A 167 10.60 -11.10 17.09
C SER A 167 11.03 -9.64 16.83
N ILE A 168 10.87 -9.07 15.63
CA ILE A 168 11.22 -7.67 15.30
C ILE A 168 10.18 -6.68 15.86
N VAL A 169 8.92 -7.12 16.04
CA VAL A 169 7.94 -6.32 16.80
C VAL A 169 8.39 -6.22 18.25
N TYR A 170 8.82 -7.35 18.84
CA TYR A 170 9.33 -7.45 20.20
C TYR A 170 10.55 -6.55 20.45
N GLU A 171 11.50 -6.49 19.51
CA GLU A 171 12.72 -5.67 19.67
C GLU A 171 12.48 -4.16 19.60
N ARG A 172 11.40 -3.70 18.95
CA ARG A 172 11.04 -2.26 18.91
C ARG A 172 10.07 -1.83 19.99
N THR A 173 9.34 -2.76 20.60
CA THR A 173 8.50 -2.51 21.79
C THR A 173 9.17 -3.18 22.97
N GLY A 174 10.31 -2.64 23.41
CA GLY A 174 10.92 -3.07 24.67
C GLY A 174 9.87 -3.01 25.77
N ASN A 175 9.59 -4.15 26.41
CA ASN A 175 8.78 -4.29 27.62
C ASN A 175 7.33 -3.73 27.63
N GLU A 176 6.75 -3.28 26.52
CA GLU A 176 5.39 -2.74 26.56
C GLU A 176 4.34 -3.82 26.89
N PRO A 177 3.53 -3.63 27.94
CA PRO A 177 2.56 -4.62 28.39
C PRO A 177 1.48 -4.88 27.32
N CYS A 178 1.30 -6.14 26.91
CA CYS A 178 0.34 -6.51 25.87
C CYS A 178 -0.52 -7.74 26.21
N ILE A 179 -1.78 -7.70 25.76
CA ILE A 179 -2.75 -8.79 25.91
C ILE A 179 -3.17 -9.26 24.51
N PHE A 180 -3.20 -10.58 24.32
CA PHE A 180 -3.80 -11.20 23.15
C PHE A 180 -5.23 -11.58 23.45
N VAL A 181 -6.13 -11.22 22.54
CA VAL A 181 -7.56 -11.54 22.61
C VAL A 181 -7.96 -12.35 21.38
N TRP A 182 -8.72 -13.42 21.54
CA TRP A 182 -9.22 -14.24 20.44
C TRP A 182 -10.68 -14.65 20.66
N ASN A 183 -11.24 -15.36 19.68
CA ASN A 183 -12.67 -15.71 19.62
C ASN A 183 -13.59 -14.49 19.43
N LEU A 184 -13.10 -13.47 18.71
CA LEU A 184 -13.86 -12.26 18.45
C LEU A 184 -14.99 -12.50 17.45
N ASP A 185 -16.05 -11.70 17.54
CA ASP A 185 -17.04 -11.62 16.47
C ASP A 185 -16.40 -11.02 15.20
N ILE A 186 -16.82 -11.47 14.02
CA ILE A 186 -16.23 -11.03 12.74
C ILE A 186 -16.37 -9.52 12.50
N SER A 187 -17.45 -8.93 13.02
CA SER A 187 -17.74 -7.50 12.93
C SER A 187 -17.00 -6.65 13.97
N THR A 188 -16.29 -7.28 14.92
CA THR A 188 -15.56 -6.58 15.99
C THR A 188 -14.55 -5.57 15.43
N THR A 189 -14.67 -4.33 15.87
CA THR A 189 -13.77 -3.23 15.47
C THR A 189 -12.73 -2.96 16.55
N TRP A 190 -11.68 -2.21 16.18
CA TRP A 190 -10.63 -1.83 17.13
C TRP A 190 -11.17 -0.90 18.23
N ARG A 191 -12.22 -0.12 17.95
CA ARG A 191 -12.90 0.74 18.92
C ARG A 191 -13.64 -0.10 19.96
N ASP A 192 -14.38 -1.12 19.51
CA ASP A 192 -15.09 -2.03 20.40
C ASP A 192 -14.13 -2.64 21.43
N LEU A 193 -12.96 -3.12 20.98
CA LEU A 193 -11.94 -3.68 21.86
C LEU A 193 -11.27 -2.65 22.77
N ARG A 194 -10.97 -1.45 22.26
CA ARG A 194 -10.37 -0.37 23.04
C ARG A 194 -11.33 0.06 24.16
N ASP A 195 -12.58 0.32 23.81
CA ASP A 195 -13.58 0.81 24.74
C ASP A 195 -13.92 -0.28 25.77
N HIS A 196 -13.96 -1.55 25.36
CA HIS A 196 -14.11 -2.69 26.27
C HIS A 196 -12.94 -2.84 27.24
N ALA A 197 -11.70 -2.73 26.77
CA ALA A 197 -10.51 -2.81 27.62
C ALA A 197 -10.31 -1.56 28.51
N SER A 198 -10.83 -0.40 28.09
CA SER A 198 -10.74 0.85 28.86
C SER A 198 -11.73 0.90 30.03
N LYS A 199 -12.75 0.03 30.06
CA LYS A 199 -13.69 -0.07 31.20
C LYS A 199 -12.99 -0.43 32.51
N GLU A 200 -11.88 -1.16 32.40
CA GLU A 200 -11.06 -1.60 33.53
C GLU A 200 -10.04 -0.53 33.98
N GLY A 201 -10.18 0.72 33.49
CA GLY A 201 -9.33 1.84 33.88
C GLY A 201 -7.96 1.88 33.21
N ALA A 202 -7.69 0.99 32.25
CA ALA A 202 -6.41 0.92 31.57
C ALA A 202 -6.35 1.79 30.31
N GLU A 203 -5.24 2.52 30.15
CA GLU A 203 -5.00 3.36 28.98
C GLU A 203 -4.48 2.49 27.81
N VAL A 204 -5.35 2.28 26.81
CA VAL A 204 -5.03 1.50 25.62
C VAL A 204 -4.26 2.35 24.63
N VAL A 205 -3.00 1.98 24.37
CA VAL A 205 -2.10 2.65 23.42
C VAL A 205 -2.44 2.25 21.99
N ARG A 206 -2.69 0.95 21.75
CA ARG A 206 -2.92 0.44 20.39
C ARG A 206 -3.70 -0.87 20.37
N VAL A 207 -4.58 -1.02 19.38
CA VAL A 207 -5.27 -2.28 19.07
C VAL A 207 -4.95 -2.69 17.63
N ASN A 208 -4.45 -3.90 17.45
CA ASN A 208 -4.23 -4.50 16.12
C ASN A 208 -5.13 -5.75 15.98
N ILE A 209 -6.04 -5.75 15.01
CA ILE A 209 -6.91 -6.90 14.71
C ILE A 209 -6.35 -7.70 13.54
N PHE A 210 -6.23 -9.01 13.72
CA PHE A 210 -5.80 -9.99 12.73
C PHE A 210 -7.00 -10.80 12.24
N ARG A 211 -7.29 -10.71 10.95
CA ARG A 211 -8.33 -11.51 10.27
C ARG A 211 -7.65 -12.52 9.34
N LYS A 212 -7.95 -13.81 9.51
CA LYS A 212 -7.36 -14.90 8.71
C LYS A 212 -8.48 -15.76 8.11
N GLY A 213 -8.79 -15.54 6.84
CA GLY A 213 -9.82 -16.30 6.12
C GLY A 213 -11.17 -16.31 6.85
N ASN A 214 -11.78 -17.49 7.00
CA ASN A 214 -13.05 -17.69 7.72
C ASN A 214 -12.88 -17.94 9.23
N SER A 215 -11.66 -17.83 9.78
CA SER A 215 -11.45 -18.00 11.21
C SER A 215 -11.94 -16.77 12.00
N ARG A 216 -12.42 -17.01 13.21
CA ARG A 216 -12.79 -15.92 14.15
C ARG A 216 -11.58 -14.99 14.36
N PRO A 217 -11.76 -13.66 14.28
CA PRO A 217 -10.64 -12.73 14.41
C PRO A 217 -9.92 -12.82 15.75
N MET A 218 -8.67 -12.37 15.73
CA MET A 218 -7.80 -12.25 16.89
C MET A 218 -7.33 -10.81 16.99
N ALA A 219 -6.92 -10.35 18.16
CA ALA A 219 -6.38 -9.02 18.35
C ALA A 219 -5.24 -9.02 19.35
N ARG A 220 -4.36 -8.02 19.21
CA ARG A 220 -3.36 -7.66 20.20
C ARG A 220 -3.63 -6.24 20.69
N ILE A 221 -3.73 -6.08 21.99
CA ILE A 221 -3.96 -4.81 22.68
C ILE A 221 -2.67 -4.44 23.42
N LEU A 222 -2.16 -3.24 23.16
CA LEU A 222 -1.01 -2.66 23.86
C LEU A 222 -1.53 -1.63 24.85
N PHE A 223 -0.97 -1.67 26.05
CA PHE A 223 -1.30 -0.76 27.15
C PHE A 223 -0.09 0.10 27.49
N LYS A 224 -0.34 1.19 28.21
CA LYS A 224 0.72 2.07 28.72
C LYS A 224 1.60 1.34 29.72
N GLU A 225 2.87 1.71 29.79
CA GLU A 225 3.80 1.23 30.81
C GLU A 225 3.26 1.49 32.23
N GLY A 226 3.45 0.53 33.15
CA GLY A 226 2.91 0.58 34.52
C GLY A 226 1.46 0.07 34.67
N THR A 227 0.88 -0.49 33.61
CA THR A 227 -0.46 -1.10 33.66
C THR A 227 -0.41 -2.52 34.26
N GLU A 228 -1.30 -2.81 35.22
CA GLU A 228 -1.46 -4.13 35.85
C GLU A 228 -2.14 -5.15 34.90
N ILE A 229 -1.32 -5.86 34.12
CA ILE A 229 -1.80 -6.73 33.03
C ILE A 229 -2.55 -7.97 33.51
N GLU A 230 -2.18 -8.54 34.66
CA GLU A 230 -2.81 -9.75 35.18
C GLU A 230 -4.29 -9.50 35.51
N ASN A 231 -4.60 -8.36 36.13
CA ASN A 231 -5.97 -7.94 36.43
C ASN A 231 -6.79 -7.74 35.16
N LEU A 232 -6.19 -7.12 34.14
CA LEU A 232 -6.84 -6.90 32.85
C LEU A 232 -7.11 -8.20 32.09
N VAL A 233 -6.21 -9.17 32.16
CA VAL A 233 -6.46 -10.49 31.55
C VAL A 233 -7.60 -11.19 32.25
N ASN A 234 -7.65 -11.16 33.59
CA ASN A 234 -8.74 -11.77 34.34
C ASN A 234 -10.09 -11.11 34.05
N ALA A 235 -10.12 -9.78 33.86
CA ALA A 235 -11.33 -9.05 33.51
C ALA A 235 -11.77 -9.28 32.05
N LEU A 236 -10.81 -9.38 31.11
CA LEU A 236 -11.09 -9.56 29.70
C LEU A 236 -11.38 -11.03 29.33
N ASP A 237 -10.72 -12.00 29.96
CA ASP A 237 -10.92 -13.41 29.65
C ASP A 237 -12.35 -13.82 30.00
N LYS A 238 -13.03 -14.45 29.05
CA LYS A 238 -14.44 -14.89 29.16
C LYS A 238 -15.46 -13.76 29.26
N SER A 239 -15.06 -12.50 29.10
CA SER A 239 -16.01 -11.39 28.99
C SER A 239 -16.77 -11.44 27.65
N GLU A 240 -17.95 -10.83 27.61
CA GLU A 240 -18.75 -10.77 26.40
C GLU A 240 -18.49 -9.47 25.63
N LEU A 241 -18.19 -9.60 24.33
CA LEU A 241 -18.05 -8.49 23.41
C LEU A 241 -18.86 -8.77 22.15
N ARG A 242 -19.87 -7.93 21.89
CA ARG A 242 -20.77 -8.04 20.72
C ARG A 242 -21.39 -9.44 20.55
N GLY A 243 -21.84 -10.05 21.64
CA GLY A 243 -22.46 -11.39 21.61
C GLY A 243 -21.46 -12.55 21.49
N SER A 244 -20.15 -12.28 21.46
CA SER A 244 -19.11 -13.30 21.50
C SER A 244 -18.37 -13.28 22.83
N MET A 245 -18.24 -14.45 23.45
CA MET A 245 -17.39 -14.62 24.63
C MET A 245 -15.92 -14.62 24.20
N ILE A 246 -15.18 -13.58 24.55
CA ILE A 246 -13.78 -13.43 24.16
C ILE A 246 -12.89 -14.24 25.09
N ARG A 247 -11.67 -14.51 24.64
CA ARG A 247 -10.61 -15.12 25.45
C ARG A 247 -9.39 -14.22 25.46
N ALA A 248 -8.74 -14.07 26.61
CA ALA A 248 -7.60 -13.18 26.79
C ALA A 248 -6.42 -13.90 27.47
N LYS A 249 -5.19 -13.58 27.06
CA LYS A 249 -3.98 -14.09 27.71
C LYS A 249 -2.83 -13.09 27.61
N VAL A 250 -2.00 -13.09 28.65
CA VAL A 250 -0.68 -12.45 28.63
C VAL A 250 0.21 -13.17 27.62
N ASN A 251 1.01 -12.42 26.87
CA ASN A 251 2.04 -13.01 26.04
C ASN A 251 3.22 -13.45 26.93
N SER A 252 3.30 -14.73 27.28
CA SER A 252 4.53 -15.30 27.82
C SER A 252 5.53 -15.50 26.69
N VAL A 253 6.73 -14.93 26.80
CA VAL A 253 7.87 -15.26 25.92
C VAL A 253 7.97 -16.80 25.87
N PRO A 254 8.04 -17.45 24.70
CA PRO A 254 8.48 -18.83 24.65
C PRO A 254 9.91 -18.85 25.20
N THR A 255 10.12 -19.38 26.41
CA THR A 255 11.49 -19.72 26.82
C THR A 255 11.97 -20.77 25.83
N ASP A 256 13.09 -20.48 25.16
CA ASP A 256 13.80 -21.43 24.30
C ASP A 256 14.16 -22.69 25.11
N GLY A 257 13.22 -23.62 25.19
CA GLY A 257 13.42 -24.96 25.70
C GLY A 257 13.93 -25.83 24.57
N LYS A 258 15.24 -25.76 24.31
CA LYS A 258 15.94 -26.90 23.75
C LYS A 258 15.92 -28.01 24.80
N SER A 259 15.29 -29.13 24.46
CA SER A 259 15.66 -30.47 24.92
C SER A 259 15.35 -31.43 23.79
#